data_AF-A0ABD3HDF6-F1
#
_entry.id   AF-A0ABD3HDF6-F1
#
_cell.length_a   1.000
_cell.length_b   1.000
_cell.length_c   1.000
_cell.angle_alpha   90.00
_cell.angle_beta   90.00
_cell.angle_gamma   90.00
#
_symmetry.space_group_name_H-M   'P 1'
#
loop_
_entity.id
_entity.type
_entity.pdbx_description
1 polymer ?
#
loop_
_entity_poly.entity_id
_entity_poly.type
_entity_poly.pdbx_seq_one_letter_code
_entity_poly.pdbx_strand_id
1 'polypeptide(L)'
;MPMGVAMQFPAGLLSGVARALPWTPSLSCTCISHSSVRCGLVFSEAKFPSRVLADVENEAFVVRRSYGLFSTGKRTEGSRKKIKLLVRAEDGIERSWVRRGDNLKRFDSRGGLRRGLENQQTCECCQVGWSRINADREISSSSTGVSASASSTAYPTEENVIEKGTSVSIVGDMIDYLNASWTPFHATAEAKRILLEAGFQQIREEDEWDVRPGGRYFFTRNMSSIFAFAVGERYEIGKGFNVVAAHTDSPCPKLKPVSANTKAGFLSVGVQTYGGGLWHTWFDRDLSVAGRVLVHRKGRGVVHELVKVDRPIMRIPTLAIHLDRTVNTDGFKPNLESHLAPVLATNIKSELAHEGSNGAVYSLNKSHHPLLLQILSEELECKPGDIADFELNVCDVQPSCIGGARNEFIFSGRLDNLASSYCALRGLVDSCKNPAALADESSIRVVALFDNEEVGSDSAQGASSPTMFHAMKRIIHCLTRGASSEGIVERTLRRSFLVSADMAHAVHPNYAERHEEHHQPKLHEGLVLKHNANQRYATTSVTAFLFKEVARLAGVPTQEFVVRNDMGCGSTIGPILASGIGIRTVDCGMPQLSMHSVREMCGTKDVDLAYRHFSAFYRLFTSVDEKLQIDS
;
A
#
# COMPACT_ATOMS: atom_id res chain seq x y z
N MET A 1 -24.95 -39.52 36.08
CA MET A 1 -24.37 -40.00 37.36
C MET A 1 -23.81 -41.41 37.16
N PRO A 2 -22.82 -41.84 37.95
CA PRO A 2 -21.58 -42.35 37.34
C PRO A 2 -21.07 -43.71 37.89
N MET A 3 -19.97 -44.19 37.32
CA MET A 3 -18.93 -44.92 38.08
C MET A 3 -17.54 -44.46 37.63
N GLY A 4 -16.60 -44.43 38.58
CA GLY A 4 -15.19 -44.12 38.35
C GLY A 4 -14.31 -44.57 39.51
N VAL A 5 -13.03 -44.80 39.25
CA VAL A 5 -11.93 -45.18 40.17
C VAL A 5 -10.66 -44.62 39.49
N ALA A 6 -9.89 -43.65 40.03
CA ALA A 6 -8.93 -43.69 41.15
C ALA A 6 -7.79 -44.72 40.93
N MET A 7 -6.49 -44.56 41.24
CA MET A 7 -5.61 -43.51 41.82
C MET A 7 -4.14 -44.02 41.58
N GLN A 8 -3.05 -43.23 41.37
CA GLN A 8 -2.04 -42.84 42.40
C GLN A 8 -0.67 -42.36 41.78
N PHE A 9 -0.12 -41.23 42.30
CA PHE A 9 1.30 -40.89 42.66
C PHE A 9 2.55 -41.12 41.74
N PRO A 10 3.74 -40.49 42.01
CA PRO A 10 4.14 -39.56 43.10
C PRO A 10 4.75 -38.19 42.65
N ALA A 11 5.23 -37.39 43.62
CA ALA A 11 5.68 -35.99 43.48
C ALA A 11 7.22 -35.78 43.40
N GLY A 12 7.68 -34.57 43.01
CA GLY A 12 9.11 -34.20 43.05
C GLY A 12 9.50 -32.74 42.69
N LEU A 13 9.60 -31.86 43.71
CA LEU A 13 10.47 -30.67 43.89
C LEU A 13 10.63 -29.51 42.85
N LEU A 14 10.45 -28.28 43.37
CA LEU A 14 11.21 -27.01 43.13
C LEU A 14 11.24 -26.36 41.72
N SER A 15 11.35 -25.03 41.54
CA SER A 15 11.08 -23.86 42.42
C SER A 15 11.13 -22.55 41.62
N GLY A 16 10.13 -21.66 41.82
CA GLY A 16 10.21 -20.18 41.76
C GLY A 16 10.83 -19.42 40.58
N VAL A 17 10.07 -18.48 40.00
CA VAL A 17 10.54 -17.13 39.60
C VAL A 17 9.44 -16.10 39.93
N ALA A 18 9.85 -14.87 40.27
CA ALA A 18 9.02 -13.81 40.83
C ALA A 18 8.04 -13.14 39.85
N ARG A 19 6.97 -12.55 40.42
CA ARG A 19 6.15 -11.52 39.77
C ARG A 19 6.92 -10.21 39.72
N ALA A 20 6.96 -9.54 38.56
CA ALA A 20 7.34 -8.14 38.44
C ALA A 20 6.08 -7.27 38.20
N LEU A 21 5.96 -6.16 38.95
CA LEU A 21 4.89 -5.18 38.80
C LEU A 21 5.25 -4.16 37.68
N PRO A 22 4.27 -3.68 36.89
CA PRO A 22 4.53 -2.68 35.87
C PRO A 22 4.71 -1.29 36.48
N TRP A 23 5.78 -0.60 36.09
CA TRP A 23 5.97 0.83 36.37
C TRP A 23 5.27 1.68 35.31
N THR A 24 4.42 2.61 35.74
CA THR A 24 3.84 3.67 34.91
C THR A 24 4.52 5.02 35.21
N PRO A 25 4.97 5.79 34.21
CA PRO A 25 5.37 7.17 34.42
C PRO A 25 4.12 8.04 34.44
N SER A 26 3.80 8.63 35.60
CA SER A 26 2.78 9.68 35.70
C SER A 26 3.43 11.05 35.50
N LEU A 27 2.97 11.78 34.49
CA LEU A 27 3.28 13.20 34.33
C LEU A 27 2.30 14.00 35.20
N SER A 28 2.84 14.78 36.14
CA SER A 28 2.08 15.79 36.86
C SER A 28 2.64 17.18 36.53
N CYS A 29 1.77 18.06 36.03
CA CYS A 29 2.09 19.47 35.84
C CYS A 29 1.63 20.26 37.07
N THR A 30 2.46 21.17 37.56
CA THR A 30 2.06 22.16 38.57
C THR A 30 2.51 23.54 38.09
N CYS A 31 1.56 24.44 37.87
CA CYS A 31 1.84 25.79 37.41
C CYS A 31 2.13 26.72 38.61
N ILE A 32 3.32 27.33 38.65
CA ILE A 32 3.59 28.52 39.47
C ILE A 32 4.27 29.58 38.59
N SER A 33 3.99 30.84 38.90
CA SER A 33 4.09 31.97 37.98
C SER A 33 5.41 32.75 38.00
N HIS A 34 5.60 33.55 36.95
CA HIS A 34 6.45 34.75 36.83
C HIS A 34 7.97 34.60 36.68
N SER A 35 8.50 35.39 35.73
CA SER A 35 9.89 35.81 35.51
C SER A 35 10.97 34.73 35.28
N SER A 36 11.36 34.61 34.00
CA SER A 36 12.73 34.37 33.50
C SER A 36 13.59 33.27 34.17
N VAL A 37 13.73 32.12 33.48
CA VAL A 37 14.78 31.13 33.79
C VAL A 37 15.59 30.80 32.54
N ARG A 38 16.92 30.97 32.62
CA ARG A 38 17.87 30.32 31.71
C ARG A 38 18.08 28.88 32.19
N CYS A 39 17.77 27.88 31.36
CA CYS A 39 18.16 26.50 31.66
C CYS A 39 19.60 26.22 31.20
N GLY A 40 20.51 26.03 32.14
CA GLY A 40 21.81 25.41 31.93
C GLY A 40 21.84 24.01 32.54
N LEU A 41 22.40 23.03 31.83
CA LEU A 41 22.57 21.67 32.34
C LEU A 41 23.82 21.58 33.23
N VAL A 42 23.63 21.11 34.47
CA VAL A 42 24.72 20.74 35.39
C VAL A 42 24.86 19.22 35.36
N PHE A 43 26.07 18.73 35.09
CA PHE A 43 26.42 17.31 35.26
C PHE A 43 27.10 17.12 36.62
N SER A 44 26.60 16.17 37.42
CA SER A 44 27.25 15.73 38.65
C SER A 44 28.02 14.42 38.44
N GLU A 45 29.31 14.41 38.76
CA GLU A 45 30.11 13.18 38.80
C GLU A 45 29.70 12.29 39.99
N ALA A 46 29.69 10.96 39.78
CA ALA A 46 29.61 9.98 40.86
C ALA A 46 30.74 8.94 40.70
N LYS A 47 31.48 8.71 41.80
CA LYS A 47 32.68 7.87 41.82
C LYS A 47 32.34 6.38 41.99
N PHE A 48 33.07 5.51 41.28
CA PHE A 48 33.12 4.08 41.58
C PHE A 48 34.22 3.74 42.59
N PRO A 49 33.97 2.89 43.59
CA PRO A 49 34.99 2.12 44.29
C PRO A 49 35.37 0.87 43.50
N SER A 50 36.54 0.31 43.80
CA SER A 50 37.26 -0.65 42.96
C SER A 50 37.57 -1.98 43.66
N ARG A 51 37.73 -3.06 42.86
CA ARG A 51 38.50 -4.30 43.14
C ARG A 51 37.85 -5.29 44.14
N VAL A 52 38.08 -6.62 44.10
CA VAL A 52 39.14 -7.41 43.41
C VAL A 52 38.73 -8.91 43.24
N LEU A 53 39.16 -9.58 42.14
CA LEU A 53 39.34 -11.05 41.93
C LEU A 53 38.09 -11.97 42.15
N ALA A 54 37.97 -13.21 41.67
CA ALA A 54 38.63 -14.09 40.67
C ALA A 54 37.69 -15.32 40.47
N ASP A 55 37.74 -16.21 39.47
CA ASP A 55 38.25 -16.27 38.08
C ASP A 55 37.61 -17.56 37.44
N VAL A 56 38.04 -18.03 36.25
CA VAL A 56 37.58 -19.27 35.53
C VAL A 56 36.15 -19.19 34.95
N GLU A 57 35.83 -19.52 33.69
CA GLU A 57 36.45 -19.61 32.35
C GLU A 57 35.29 -20.01 31.40
N ASN A 58 35.36 -19.62 30.12
CA ASN A 58 34.66 -20.24 28.97
C ASN A 58 33.17 -20.64 29.07
N GLU A 59 32.26 -19.73 28.69
CA GLU A 59 31.26 -20.03 27.63
C GLU A 59 30.74 -18.73 26.99
N ALA A 60 31.16 -18.45 25.76
CA ALA A 60 30.80 -17.21 25.06
C ALA A 60 29.53 -17.39 24.23
N PHE A 61 28.39 -16.91 24.74
CA PHE A 61 27.16 -16.77 23.97
C PHE A 61 27.36 -15.79 22.80
N VAL A 62 27.39 -16.31 21.58
CA VAL A 62 27.48 -15.50 20.35
C VAL A 62 26.10 -14.98 19.97
N VAL A 63 25.76 -13.77 20.43
CA VAL A 63 24.65 -12.99 19.84
C VAL A 63 25.17 -12.29 18.58
N ARG A 64 24.92 -12.88 17.41
CA ARG A 64 25.26 -12.26 16.12
C ARG A 64 24.38 -11.03 15.85
N ARG A 65 24.95 -9.84 16.04
CA ARG A 65 24.63 -8.65 15.25
C ARG A 65 25.87 -8.20 14.51
N SER A 66 25.92 -8.47 13.21
CA SER A 66 27.01 -8.02 12.33
C SER A 66 26.45 -7.54 10.99
N TYR A 67 26.17 -6.24 10.89
CA TYR A 67 26.36 -5.55 9.62
C TYR A 67 27.87 -5.54 9.33
N GLY A 68 28.25 -5.89 8.10
CA GLY A 68 29.65 -6.14 7.76
C GLY A 68 30.54 -4.88 7.80
N LEU A 69 31.74 -5.00 8.37
CA LEU A 69 32.86 -4.14 7.99
C LEU A 69 33.54 -4.74 6.76
N PHE A 70 33.69 -3.93 5.70
CA PHE A 70 34.70 -4.21 4.68
C PHE A 70 36.10 -3.91 5.22
N SER A 71 37.05 -4.80 4.91
CA SER A 71 38.45 -4.61 5.27
C SER A 71 39.11 -3.56 4.36
N THR A 72 40.04 -2.79 4.93
CA THR A 72 41.07 -2.09 4.15
C THR A 72 42.45 -2.41 4.71
N GLY A 73 43.41 -2.62 3.81
CA GLY A 73 44.76 -3.06 4.12
C GLY A 73 45.65 -1.98 4.78
N LYS A 74 46.84 -2.42 5.20
CA LYS A 74 47.85 -1.64 5.95
C LYS A 74 48.40 -0.41 5.20
N ARG A 75 48.98 0.51 6.01
CA ARG A 75 49.79 1.71 5.70
C ARG A 75 48.97 2.99 5.42
N THR A 76 49.34 4.19 5.89
CA THR A 76 50.52 4.63 6.68
C THR A 76 50.16 5.77 7.65
N GLU A 77 51.13 6.27 8.42
CA GLU A 77 50.96 7.20 9.56
C GLU A 77 50.32 8.57 9.25
N GLY A 78 49.73 9.17 10.29
CA GLY A 78 49.79 10.63 10.49
C GLY A 78 48.52 11.46 10.24
N SER A 79 47.51 11.40 11.13
CA SER A 79 46.65 12.57 11.43
C SER A 79 45.74 12.38 12.65
N ARG A 80 45.45 13.49 13.37
CA ARG A 80 44.64 13.51 14.60
C ARG A 80 43.16 13.19 14.32
N LYS A 81 42.58 12.22 15.04
CA LYS A 81 41.14 11.89 14.96
C LYS A 81 40.27 13.09 15.37
N LYS A 82 39.29 13.45 14.54
CA LYS A 82 38.14 14.28 14.94
C LYS A 82 36.97 13.36 15.32
N ILE A 83 36.47 13.47 16.53
CA ILE A 83 35.20 12.82 16.93
C ILE A 83 34.06 13.71 16.44
N LYS A 84 33.10 13.13 15.71
CA LYS A 84 31.91 13.82 15.19
C LYS A 84 30.70 13.25 15.92
N LEU A 85 30.10 14.03 16.82
CA LEU A 85 28.84 13.69 17.48
C LEU A 85 27.69 14.15 16.59
N LEU A 86 26.78 13.22 16.27
CA LEU A 86 25.50 13.51 15.63
C LEU A 86 24.43 13.52 16.72
N VAL A 87 23.71 14.64 16.84
CA VAL A 87 22.50 14.76 17.66
C VAL A 87 21.36 15.11 16.72
N ARG A 88 20.31 14.29 16.73
CA ARG A 88 19.11 14.50 15.92
C ARG A 88 18.15 15.37 16.74
N ALA A 89 17.72 16.49 16.18
CA ALA A 89 16.61 17.28 16.73
C ALA A 89 15.28 16.82 16.11
N GLU A 90 14.18 16.95 16.86
CA GLU A 90 12.86 16.45 16.48
C GLU A 90 12.19 17.23 15.33
N ASP A 91 12.82 18.31 14.85
CA ASP A 91 12.39 19.11 13.69
C ASP A 91 12.99 18.63 12.35
N GLY A 92 13.80 17.58 12.35
CA GLY A 92 14.25 16.89 11.13
C GLY A 92 15.33 17.60 10.30
N ILE A 93 15.87 18.74 10.76
CA ILE A 93 16.87 19.52 10.00
C ILE A 93 18.29 19.16 10.43
N GLU A 94 19.07 18.55 9.53
CA GLU A 94 20.48 18.24 9.81
C GLU A 94 21.35 19.51 9.84
N ARG A 95 22.09 19.73 10.94
CA ARG A 95 23.01 20.88 11.10
C ARG A 95 24.34 20.43 11.69
N SER A 96 25.44 20.82 11.06
CA SER A 96 26.79 20.49 11.51
C SER A 96 27.47 21.64 12.25
N TRP A 97 28.16 21.31 13.34
CA TRP A 97 28.94 22.23 14.17
C TRP A 97 30.32 21.64 14.45
N VAL A 98 31.34 22.50 14.55
CA VAL A 98 32.72 22.08 14.87
C VAL A 98 33.26 22.97 15.98
N ARG A 99 33.61 22.38 17.13
CA ARG A 99 34.24 23.09 18.24
C ARG A 99 35.71 23.39 17.93
N ARG A 100 36.13 24.65 18.11
CA ARG A 100 37.53 25.08 18.21
C ARG A 100 37.65 25.98 19.44
N GLY A 101 38.23 25.45 20.53
CA GLY A 101 38.23 26.14 21.83
C GLY A 101 36.81 26.28 22.40
N ASP A 102 36.57 27.37 23.12
CA ASP A 102 35.35 27.57 23.93
C ASP A 102 34.26 28.41 23.28
N ASN A 103 34.26 28.51 21.94
CA ASN A 103 33.18 29.14 21.18
C ASN A 103 32.73 28.27 20.00
N LEU A 104 31.41 28.20 19.76
CA LEU A 104 30.82 27.59 18.56
C LEU A 104 30.64 28.64 17.46
N LYS A 105 30.92 28.25 16.20
CA LYS A 105 30.51 29.00 15.01
C LYS A 105 29.96 28.03 13.94
N ARG A 106 28.96 28.51 13.20
CA ARG A 106 28.34 27.82 12.05
C ARG A 106 29.24 27.97 10.83
N PHE A 107 29.27 26.96 9.96
CA PHE A 107 29.98 26.99 8.68
C PHE A 107 29.01 26.68 7.53
N ASP A 108 29.19 27.36 6.40
CA ASP A 108 28.49 27.07 5.15
C ASP A 108 29.53 26.87 4.04
N SER A 109 29.22 26.02 3.07
CA SER A 109 30.17 25.47 2.11
C SER A 109 30.02 26.09 0.71
N ARG A 110 30.85 27.09 0.41
CA ARG A 110 31.28 27.42 -0.97
C ARG A 110 32.55 28.29 -0.93
N GLY A 111 33.67 27.72 -1.38
CA GLY A 111 34.93 28.45 -1.55
C GLY A 111 35.21 28.67 -3.04
N GLY A 112 35.40 29.93 -3.44
CA GLY A 112 35.70 30.29 -4.82
C GLY A 112 36.15 31.74 -4.94
N LEU A 113 37.46 31.97 -5.07
CA LEU A 113 38.06 33.30 -5.20
C LEU A 113 37.91 33.80 -6.65
N ARG A 114 37.24 34.94 -6.88
CA ARG A 114 37.53 35.85 -8.00
C ARG A 114 37.49 37.30 -7.54
N ARG A 115 38.29 38.13 -8.20
CA ARG A 115 38.64 39.50 -7.78
C ARG A 115 37.48 40.47 -8.01
N GLY A 116 37.43 41.52 -7.21
CA GLY A 116 36.34 42.49 -7.22
C GLY A 116 36.40 43.53 -8.33
N LEU A 117 35.30 44.25 -8.45
CA LEU A 117 35.25 45.66 -8.85
C LEU A 117 34.07 46.29 -8.09
N GLU A 118 34.23 47.56 -7.73
CA GLU A 118 33.34 48.27 -6.81
C GLU A 118 32.07 48.75 -7.53
N ASN A 119 30.90 48.65 -6.87
CA ASN A 119 30.27 49.84 -6.28
C ASN A 119 28.97 49.54 -5.53
N GLN A 120 28.78 50.30 -4.45
CA GLN A 120 27.53 50.82 -3.87
C GLN A 120 26.20 50.14 -4.27
N GLN A 121 25.50 49.55 -3.28
CA GLN A 121 24.38 50.26 -2.61
C GLN A 121 23.86 49.51 -1.37
N THR A 122 23.23 50.27 -0.48
CA THR A 122 22.77 49.90 0.86
C THR A 122 21.44 49.14 0.85
N CYS A 123 21.21 48.34 1.90
CA CYS A 123 19.95 47.64 2.17
C CYS A 123 19.36 48.08 3.52
N GLU A 124 18.17 48.67 3.50
CA GLU A 124 17.22 48.78 4.61
C GLU A 124 15.82 48.57 3.99
N CYS A 125 15.08 47.52 4.35
CA CYS A 125 14.27 47.31 5.57
C CYS A 125 12.96 48.13 5.64
N CYS A 126 11.86 47.37 5.61
CA CYS A 126 10.57 47.62 6.28
C CYS A 126 9.91 49.01 6.17
N GLN A 127 8.82 49.07 5.39
CA GLN A 127 7.59 49.72 5.86
C GLN A 127 6.36 48.84 5.63
N VAL A 128 5.61 48.60 6.71
CA VAL A 128 4.29 47.98 6.70
C VAL A 128 3.26 49.11 6.58
N GLY A 129 2.55 49.17 5.45
CA GLY A 129 1.54 50.20 5.21
C GLY A 129 0.15 49.80 5.70
N TRP A 130 -0.40 50.55 6.66
CA TRP A 130 -1.83 50.57 6.97
C TRP A 130 -2.55 51.59 6.07
N SER A 131 -3.64 51.19 5.41
CA SER A 131 -4.62 52.09 4.79
C SER A 131 -5.99 51.40 4.78
N ARG A 132 -6.88 51.76 5.71
CA ARG A 132 -7.87 52.88 5.64
C ARG A 132 -9.12 52.56 4.81
N ILE A 133 -10.17 52.30 5.60
CA ILE A 133 -11.59 52.63 5.39
C ILE A 133 -11.84 53.69 4.29
N ASN A 134 -12.80 53.40 3.41
CA ASN A 134 -13.71 54.40 2.87
C ASN A 134 -15.12 53.81 2.82
N ALA A 135 -16.12 54.65 3.09
CA ALA A 135 -17.53 54.28 3.16
C ALA A 135 -18.30 54.73 1.90
N ASP A 136 -19.60 54.45 1.93
CA ASP A 136 -20.68 55.05 1.13
C ASP A 136 -20.77 54.73 -0.36
N ARG A 137 -21.77 53.90 -0.69
CA ARG A 137 -22.91 54.38 -1.49
C ARG A 137 -24.17 53.54 -1.31
N GLU A 138 -25.20 54.15 -0.75
CA GLU A 138 -26.57 53.66 -0.79
C GLU A 138 -27.15 53.80 -2.21
N ILE A 139 -27.94 52.82 -2.65
CA ILE A 139 -29.09 53.06 -3.54
C ILE A 139 -30.26 52.23 -3.01
N SER A 140 -31.38 52.91 -2.73
CA SER A 140 -32.61 52.35 -2.20
C SER A 140 -33.59 51.91 -3.29
N SER A 141 -34.32 50.81 -3.08
CA SER A 141 -35.68 50.66 -3.62
C SER A 141 -36.54 49.74 -2.74
N SER A 142 -37.60 50.31 -2.16
CA SER A 142 -38.81 49.63 -1.67
C SER A 142 -39.48 48.83 -2.81
N SER A 143 -40.42 47.88 -2.66
CA SER A 143 -41.30 47.36 -1.58
C SER A 143 -41.81 45.99 -2.09
N THR A 144 -42.30 45.02 -1.32
CA THR A 144 -43.50 45.02 -0.45
C THR A 144 -43.48 43.80 0.47
N GLY A 145 -44.10 43.90 1.65
CA GLY A 145 -44.25 42.76 2.56
C GLY A 145 -45.54 41.98 2.32
N VAL A 146 -45.48 40.65 2.48
CA VAL A 146 -46.63 39.79 2.81
C VAL A 146 -46.21 38.90 3.98
N SER A 147 -46.93 39.00 5.10
CA SER A 147 -46.69 38.21 6.29
C SER A 147 -47.39 36.86 6.21
N ALA A 148 -46.65 35.77 6.34
CA ALA A 148 -47.20 34.44 6.58
C ALA A 148 -46.55 33.84 7.84
N SER A 149 -47.38 33.59 8.86
CA SER A 149 -46.95 32.99 10.13
C SER A 149 -46.75 31.48 9.96
N ALA A 150 -45.51 31.01 10.03
CA ALA A 150 -45.18 29.58 10.10
C ALA A 150 -44.78 29.21 11.54
N SER A 151 -45.40 28.17 12.08
CA SER A 151 -45.10 27.66 13.43
C SER A 151 -43.72 27.00 13.48
N SER A 152 -42.85 27.47 14.38
CA SER A 152 -41.54 26.88 14.60
C SER A 152 -41.62 25.58 15.40
N THR A 153 -41.89 24.45 14.73
CA THR A 153 -41.49 23.14 15.27
C THR A 153 -39.98 22.99 15.11
N ALA A 154 -39.25 23.12 16.22
CA ALA A 154 -37.80 22.96 16.22
C ALA A 154 -37.42 21.51 15.90
N TYR A 155 -36.74 21.30 14.78
CA TYR A 155 -36.06 20.04 14.48
C TYR A 155 -34.74 19.99 15.28
N PRO A 156 -34.37 18.85 15.88
CA PRO A 156 -33.04 18.69 16.47
C PRO A 156 -31.98 18.72 15.37
N THR A 157 -31.02 19.63 15.48
CA THR A 157 -29.84 19.64 14.62
C THR A 157 -28.86 18.56 15.07
N GLU A 158 -28.75 17.46 14.31
CA GLU A 158 -27.68 16.46 14.48
C GLU A 158 -26.33 16.98 13.98
N GLU A 159 -25.85 18.08 14.55
CA GLU A 159 -24.44 18.49 14.45
C GLU A 159 -23.63 17.79 15.55
N ASN A 160 -23.37 16.47 15.41
CA ASN A 160 -22.42 15.75 16.28
C ASN A 160 -22.01 14.35 15.75
N VAL A 161 -21.50 14.24 14.53
CA VAL A 161 -20.69 13.08 14.10
C VAL A 161 -19.51 13.56 13.26
N ILE A 162 -18.36 12.88 13.42
CA ILE A 162 -17.03 13.23 12.88
C ILE A 162 -16.39 14.42 13.61
N GLU A 163 -15.61 14.11 14.65
CA GLU A 163 -14.61 15.03 15.19
C GLU A 163 -13.71 15.57 14.07
N LYS A 164 -13.51 16.89 14.01
CA LYS A 164 -12.44 17.52 13.20
C LYS A 164 -11.05 17.29 13.83
N GLY A 165 -10.76 16.04 14.21
CA GLY A 165 -9.40 15.62 14.50
C GLY A 165 -8.58 15.62 13.22
N THR A 166 -7.35 16.12 13.28
CA THR A 166 -6.38 15.92 12.20
C THR A 166 -6.12 14.43 12.06
N SER A 167 -6.76 13.79 11.06
CA SER A 167 -6.53 12.38 10.74
C SER A 167 -5.05 12.20 10.41
N VAL A 168 -4.38 11.29 11.11
CA VAL A 168 -2.99 10.91 10.80
C VAL A 168 -2.94 10.41 9.36
N SER A 169 -2.04 10.97 8.57
CA SER A 169 -1.85 10.59 7.16
C SER A 169 -1.40 9.14 7.07
N ILE A 170 -1.98 8.38 6.13
CA ILE A 170 -1.64 6.97 5.91
C ILE A 170 -0.61 6.77 4.79
N VAL A 171 -0.09 7.85 4.21
CA VAL A 171 0.84 7.83 3.07
C VAL A 171 2.12 7.05 3.37
N GLY A 172 2.66 7.16 4.59
CA GLY A 172 3.83 6.41 5.03
C GLY A 172 3.57 4.90 5.02
N ASP A 173 2.52 4.47 5.73
CA ASP A 173 2.10 3.07 5.78
C ASP A 173 1.78 2.50 4.37
N MET A 174 1.25 3.31 3.44
CA MET A 174 1.01 2.87 2.05
C MET A 174 2.33 2.64 1.30
N ILE A 175 3.34 3.48 1.52
CA ILE A 175 4.67 3.31 0.91
C ILE A 175 5.33 2.02 1.42
N ASP A 176 5.20 1.73 2.71
CA ASP A 176 5.69 0.48 3.29
C ASP A 176 4.94 -0.74 2.71
N TYR A 177 3.62 -0.64 2.56
CA TYR A 177 2.81 -1.67 1.90
C TYR A 177 3.23 -1.90 0.44
N LEU A 178 3.47 -0.84 -0.35
CA LEU A 178 3.95 -0.93 -1.74
C LEU A 178 5.35 -1.55 -1.84
N ASN A 179 6.23 -1.24 -0.89
CA ASN A 179 7.60 -1.76 -0.82
C ASN A 179 7.68 -3.24 -0.38
N ALA A 180 6.70 -3.72 0.38
CA ALA A 180 6.54 -5.14 0.69
C ALA A 180 5.81 -5.90 -0.44
N SER A 181 4.81 -5.28 -1.07
CA SER A 181 3.91 -5.87 -2.06
C SER A 181 4.48 -5.85 -3.48
N TRP A 182 5.51 -6.67 -3.75
CA TRP A 182 6.15 -6.74 -5.08
C TRP A 182 5.34 -7.49 -6.14
N THR A 183 4.44 -8.39 -5.72
CA THR A 183 3.59 -9.22 -6.60
C THR A 183 2.20 -9.42 -5.96
N PRO A 184 1.19 -9.93 -6.70
CA PRO A 184 -0.12 -10.27 -6.13
C PRO A 184 -0.05 -11.17 -4.89
N PHE A 185 0.91 -12.09 -4.89
CA PHE A 185 1.17 -13.01 -3.77
C PHE A 185 1.67 -12.27 -2.51
N HIS A 186 2.52 -11.25 -2.68
CA HIS A 186 3.01 -10.42 -1.57
C HIS A 186 1.93 -9.43 -1.10
N ALA A 187 1.18 -8.82 -2.03
CA ALA A 187 0.05 -7.94 -1.72
C ALA A 187 -1.00 -8.66 -0.86
N THR A 188 -1.40 -9.87 -1.26
CA THR A 188 -2.33 -10.71 -0.49
C THR A 188 -1.75 -11.13 0.86
N ALA A 189 -0.45 -11.40 0.96
CA ALA A 189 0.20 -11.75 2.23
C ALA A 189 0.25 -10.56 3.20
N GLU A 190 0.55 -9.35 2.73
CA GLU A 190 0.49 -8.13 3.55
C GLU A 190 -0.93 -7.74 3.92
N ALA A 191 -1.89 -7.88 3.01
CA ALA A 191 -3.30 -7.67 3.32
C ALA A 191 -3.78 -8.64 4.41
N LYS A 192 -3.40 -9.93 4.30
CA LYS A 192 -3.62 -10.94 5.35
C LYS A 192 -2.97 -10.56 6.67
N ARG A 193 -1.73 -10.08 6.68
CA ARG A 193 -1.02 -9.64 7.91
C ARG A 193 -1.79 -8.52 8.61
N ILE A 194 -2.17 -7.48 7.86
CA ILE A 194 -2.96 -6.35 8.35
C ILE A 194 -4.31 -6.79 8.94
N LEU A 195 -5.01 -7.74 8.29
CA LEU A 195 -6.28 -8.28 8.78
C LEU A 195 -6.12 -9.09 10.08
N LEU A 196 -5.08 -9.92 10.18
CA LEU A 196 -4.77 -10.68 11.39
C LEU A 196 -4.42 -9.75 12.56
N GLU A 197 -3.62 -8.71 12.32
CA GLU A 197 -3.28 -7.69 13.32
C GLU A 197 -4.51 -6.87 13.78
N ALA A 198 -5.48 -6.65 12.87
CA ALA A 198 -6.78 -6.06 13.20
C ALA A 198 -7.72 -7.03 13.96
N GLY A 199 -7.37 -8.31 14.08
CA GLY A 199 -8.17 -9.34 14.74
C GLY A 199 -9.33 -9.87 13.88
N PHE A 200 -9.18 -9.91 12.56
CA PHE A 200 -10.05 -10.69 11.69
C PHE A 200 -9.63 -12.16 11.72
N GLN A 201 -10.59 -13.07 11.75
CA GLN A 201 -10.36 -14.51 11.73
C GLN A 201 -10.15 -15.02 10.30
N GLN A 202 -9.06 -15.74 10.05
CA GLN A 202 -8.93 -16.48 8.80
C GLN A 202 -9.91 -17.68 8.79
N ILE A 203 -10.73 -17.78 7.76
CA ILE A 203 -11.55 -18.96 7.44
C ILE A 203 -11.02 -19.63 6.18
N ARG A 204 -11.28 -20.94 6.03
CA ARG A 204 -10.95 -21.70 4.82
C ARG A 204 -12.19 -21.88 3.97
N GLU A 205 -12.05 -21.80 2.66
CA GLU A 205 -13.18 -22.00 1.74
C GLU A 205 -13.63 -23.46 1.63
N GLU A 206 -12.76 -24.39 1.99
CA GLU A 206 -13.01 -25.84 1.99
C GLU A 206 -13.82 -26.30 3.23
N ASP A 207 -13.79 -25.53 4.32
CA ASP A 207 -14.41 -25.87 5.59
C ASP A 207 -15.83 -25.29 5.70
N GLU A 208 -16.65 -25.82 6.63
CA GLU A 208 -17.90 -25.19 7.05
C GLU A 208 -17.66 -23.84 7.76
N TRP A 209 -18.62 -22.91 7.66
CA TRP A 209 -18.47 -21.53 8.14
C TRP A 209 -19.41 -21.20 9.31
N ASP A 210 -18.84 -20.75 10.43
CA ASP A 210 -19.56 -20.20 11.59
C ASP A 210 -19.45 -18.66 11.59
N VAL A 211 -20.13 -18.03 10.63
CA VAL A 211 -20.22 -16.58 10.51
C VAL A 211 -21.33 -16.04 11.41
N ARG A 212 -20.98 -15.08 12.28
CA ARG A 212 -21.87 -14.51 13.30
C ARG A 212 -21.93 -12.98 13.21
N PRO A 213 -23.05 -12.35 13.63
CA PRO A 213 -23.12 -10.90 13.86
C PRO A 213 -21.98 -10.40 14.76
N GLY A 214 -21.43 -9.23 14.46
CA GLY A 214 -20.22 -8.68 15.10
C GLY A 214 -18.90 -9.39 14.72
N GLY A 215 -18.97 -10.51 13.98
CA GLY A 215 -17.81 -11.27 13.55
C GLY A 215 -17.07 -10.62 12.38
N ARG A 216 -15.74 -10.84 12.34
CA ARG A 216 -14.83 -10.27 11.33
C ARG A 216 -13.96 -11.38 10.77
N TYR A 217 -14.02 -11.62 9.46
CA TYR A 217 -13.47 -12.82 8.83
C TYR A 217 -12.79 -12.51 7.50
N PHE A 218 -11.89 -13.38 7.06
CA PHE A 218 -11.34 -13.32 5.71
C PHE A 218 -10.89 -14.69 5.19
N PHE A 219 -10.82 -14.84 3.87
CA PHE A 219 -10.17 -15.97 3.20
C PHE A 219 -9.33 -15.48 2.02
N THR A 220 -8.43 -16.34 1.54
CA THR A 220 -7.56 -16.08 0.39
C THR A 220 -7.69 -17.18 -0.64
N ARG A 221 -7.80 -16.84 -1.93
CA ARG A 221 -7.75 -17.79 -3.06
C ARG A 221 -6.46 -17.62 -3.84
N ASN A 222 -5.84 -18.74 -4.26
CA ASN A 222 -4.58 -18.80 -5.00
C ASN A 222 -3.38 -18.08 -4.33
N MET A 223 -3.47 -17.67 -3.07
CA MET A 223 -2.55 -16.70 -2.43
C MET A 223 -2.46 -15.33 -3.14
N SER A 224 -3.23 -15.05 -4.19
CA SER A 224 -3.18 -13.79 -4.94
C SER A 224 -4.47 -12.97 -4.84
N SER A 225 -5.57 -13.54 -4.33
CA SER A 225 -6.79 -12.78 -4.04
C SER A 225 -7.23 -12.97 -2.60
N ILE A 226 -7.87 -11.94 -2.04
CA ILE A 226 -8.32 -11.91 -0.64
C ILE A 226 -9.70 -11.27 -0.53
N PHE A 227 -10.58 -11.92 0.22
CA PHE A 227 -11.93 -11.45 0.51
C PHE A 227 -12.08 -11.36 2.02
N ALA A 228 -12.32 -10.17 2.55
CA ALA A 228 -12.47 -9.91 3.98
C ALA A 228 -13.75 -9.13 4.27
N PHE A 229 -14.42 -9.48 5.35
CA PHE A 229 -15.73 -8.93 5.69
C PHE A 229 -15.94 -8.81 7.20
N ALA A 230 -16.76 -7.82 7.58
CA ALA A 230 -17.21 -7.59 8.94
C ALA A 230 -18.74 -7.53 8.96
N VAL A 231 -19.36 -8.35 9.79
CA VAL A 231 -20.82 -8.43 9.93
C VAL A 231 -21.26 -7.44 11.02
N GLY A 232 -22.25 -6.60 10.72
CA GLY A 232 -22.87 -5.74 11.74
C GLY A 232 -23.41 -6.54 12.93
N GLU A 233 -23.36 -5.97 14.13
CA GLU A 233 -23.88 -6.63 15.35
C GLU A 233 -25.41 -6.69 15.34
N ARG A 234 -26.06 -5.69 14.71
CA ARG A 234 -27.50 -5.66 14.41
C ARG A 234 -27.81 -6.06 12.97
N TYR A 235 -27.07 -7.01 12.41
CA TYR A 235 -27.35 -7.51 11.06
C TYR A 235 -28.81 -7.99 10.95
N GLU A 236 -29.59 -7.37 10.05
CA GLU A 236 -30.96 -7.77 9.76
C GLU A 236 -30.99 -8.67 8.52
N ILE A 237 -31.78 -9.74 8.56
CA ILE A 237 -31.90 -10.69 7.45
C ILE A 237 -32.37 -9.96 6.19
N GLY A 238 -31.51 -9.93 5.16
CA GLY A 238 -31.78 -9.24 3.91
C GLY A 238 -31.26 -7.80 3.83
N LYS A 239 -30.44 -7.32 4.77
CA LYS A 239 -29.59 -6.13 4.56
C LYS A 239 -28.36 -6.49 3.73
N GLY A 240 -27.92 -5.56 2.90
CA GLY A 240 -26.94 -5.79 1.84
C GLY A 240 -25.49 -5.87 2.30
N PHE A 241 -24.63 -6.04 1.30
CA PHE A 241 -23.18 -5.91 1.42
C PHE A 241 -22.73 -4.53 0.93
N ASN A 242 -21.93 -3.84 1.74
CA ASN A 242 -21.26 -2.59 1.41
C ASN A 242 -19.83 -2.95 0.99
N VAL A 243 -19.61 -3.12 -0.32
CA VAL A 243 -18.37 -3.67 -0.87
C VAL A 243 -17.49 -2.58 -1.46
N VAL A 244 -16.20 -2.62 -1.16
CA VAL A 244 -15.16 -1.98 -1.99
C VAL A 244 -14.30 -3.09 -2.60
N ALA A 245 -14.20 -3.13 -3.92
CA ALA A 245 -13.38 -4.10 -4.64
C ALA A 245 -12.26 -3.41 -5.41
N ALA A 246 -11.10 -4.06 -5.51
CA ALA A 246 -9.94 -3.60 -6.26
C ALA A 246 -9.12 -4.82 -6.74
N HIS A 247 -7.94 -4.62 -7.32
CA HIS A 247 -7.03 -5.71 -7.69
C HIS A 247 -5.62 -5.57 -7.13
N THR A 248 -4.95 -6.72 -7.06
CA THR A 248 -3.64 -6.97 -6.46
C THR A 248 -2.52 -7.09 -7.50
N ASP A 249 -2.88 -7.22 -8.77
CA ASP A 249 -1.97 -7.32 -9.89
C ASP A 249 -1.78 -6.01 -10.65
N SER A 250 -0.68 -5.99 -11.39
CA SER A 250 -0.19 -4.88 -12.20
C SER A 250 0.60 -5.45 -13.38
N PRO A 251 0.84 -4.69 -14.46
CA PRO A 251 1.54 -5.19 -15.62
C PRO A 251 3.02 -5.44 -15.31
N CYS A 252 3.55 -6.58 -15.76
CA CYS A 252 4.95 -6.93 -15.53
C CYS A 252 5.45 -7.99 -16.53
N PRO A 253 6.77 -8.11 -16.74
CA PRO A 253 7.35 -9.32 -17.29
C PRO A 253 7.27 -10.43 -16.24
N LYS A 254 6.65 -11.56 -16.57
CA LYS A 254 6.69 -12.79 -15.76
C LYS A 254 7.68 -13.76 -16.36
N LEU A 255 8.35 -14.59 -15.56
CA LEU A 255 9.25 -15.63 -16.08
C LEU A 255 8.45 -16.65 -16.91
N LYS A 256 9.04 -17.13 -18.01
CA LYS A 256 8.51 -18.26 -18.77
C LYS A 256 8.77 -19.58 -18.03
N PRO A 257 7.89 -20.60 -18.16
CA PRO A 257 8.15 -21.95 -17.61
C PRO A 257 9.43 -22.59 -18.14
N VAL A 258 9.89 -22.18 -19.34
CA VAL A 258 11.24 -22.39 -19.83
C VAL A 258 11.87 -21.02 -20.02
N SER A 259 12.74 -20.62 -19.10
CA SER A 259 13.39 -19.31 -19.07
C SER A 259 14.90 -19.33 -19.32
N ALA A 260 15.55 -20.48 -19.33
CA ALA A 260 16.97 -20.58 -19.69
C ALA A 260 17.21 -20.19 -21.16
N ASN A 261 17.82 -19.03 -21.39
CA ASN A 261 18.28 -18.59 -22.71
C ASN A 261 19.75 -18.16 -22.64
N THR A 262 20.57 -18.61 -23.59
CA THR A 262 22.00 -18.24 -23.68
C THR A 262 22.28 -17.68 -25.07
N LYS A 263 22.71 -16.41 -25.12
CA LYS A 263 22.98 -15.71 -26.39
C LYS A 263 24.18 -14.78 -26.24
N ALA A 264 25.06 -14.77 -27.23
CA ALA A 264 26.24 -13.89 -27.29
C ALA A 264 27.13 -13.88 -26.01
N GLY A 265 27.25 -15.02 -25.33
CA GLY A 265 28.03 -15.15 -24.09
C GLY A 265 27.32 -14.67 -22.80
N PHE A 266 26.05 -14.32 -22.89
CA PHE A 266 25.19 -13.96 -21.76
C PHE A 266 24.17 -15.04 -21.43
N LEU A 267 23.93 -15.22 -20.14
CA LEU A 267 22.78 -15.93 -19.59
C LEU A 267 21.63 -14.91 -19.44
N SER A 268 20.61 -15.06 -20.27
CA SER A 268 19.36 -14.28 -20.22
C SER A 268 18.22 -15.13 -19.68
N VAL A 269 17.24 -14.47 -19.07
CA VAL A 269 16.03 -15.10 -18.54
C VAL A 269 14.87 -14.78 -19.47
N GLY A 270 14.26 -15.81 -20.05
CA GLY A 270 13.08 -15.69 -20.89
C GLY A 270 11.86 -15.24 -20.08
N VAL A 271 11.21 -14.18 -20.55
CA VAL A 271 10.02 -13.58 -19.93
C VAL A 271 8.85 -13.53 -20.90
N GLN A 272 7.65 -13.45 -20.35
CA GLN A 272 6.39 -13.19 -21.05
C GLN A 272 5.76 -11.90 -20.50
N THR A 273 5.08 -11.15 -21.36
CA THR A 273 4.35 -9.93 -20.98
C THR A 273 3.03 -10.28 -20.31
N TYR A 274 2.80 -9.73 -19.13
CA TYR A 274 1.54 -9.83 -18.39
C TYR A 274 0.93 -8.44 -18.22
N GLY A 275 -0.35 -8.26 -18.59
CA GLY A 275 -1.04 -6.97 -18.53
C GLY A 275 -0.70 -5.98 -19.65
N GLY A 276 -1.28 -4.79 -19.59
CA GLY A 276 -1.15 -3.74 -20.60
C GLY A 276 0.11 -2.87 -20.49
N GLY A 277 1.26 -3.45 -20.15
CA GLY A 277 2.44 -2.71 -19.67
C GLY A 277 3.07 -1.69 -20.64
N LEU A 278 3.55 -0.56 -20.09
CA LEU A 278 4.43 0.37 -20.81
C LEU A 278 5.86 -0.20 -20.90
N TRP A 279 6.04 -1.21 -21.75
CA TRP A 279 7.24 -2.06 -21.80
C TRP A 279 8.57 -1.33 -21.96
N HIS A 280 8.59 -0.17 -22.63
CA HIS A 280 9.78 0.66 -22.76
C HIS A 280 10.32 1.15 -21.40
N THR A 281 9.46 1.31 -20.39
CA THR A 281 9.86 1.81 -19.06
C THR A 281 10.64 0.78 -18.22
N TRP A 282 10.55 -0.49 -18.59
CA TRP A 282 11.27 -1.62 -17.97
C TRP A 282 12.73 -1.75 -18.42
N PHE A 283 13.10 -1.07 -19.52
CA PHE A 283 14.48 -1.04 -19.99
C PHE A 283 15.34 -0.17 -19.07
N ASP A 284 16.61 -0.56 -18.95
CA ASP A 284 17.64 0.10 -18.15
C ASP A 284 17.33 0.31 -16.66
N ARG A 285 16.37 -0.47 -16.15
CA ARG A 285 16.06 -0.65 -14.73
C ARG A 285 17.00 -1.67 -14.08
N ASP A 286 17.20 -1.48 -12.79
CA ASP A 286 17.85 -2.46 -11.92
C ASP A 286 16.76 -3.42 -11.42
N LEU A 287 16.78 -4.66 -11.91
CA LEU A 287 15.66 -5.59 -11.79
C LEU A 287 16.02 -6.82 -10.95
N SER A 288 15.00 -7.40 -10.34
CA SER A 288 15.07 -8.67 -9.62
C SER A 288 13.79 -9.50 -9.81
N VAL A 289 13.66 -10.60 -9.08
CA VAL A 289 12.46 -11.45 -9.05
C VAL A 289 11.82 -11.50 -7.66
N ALA A 290 10.49 -11.56 -7.67
CA ALA A 290 9.69 -11.95 -6.53
C ALA A 290 8.48 -12.78 -7.01
N GLY A 291 7.90 -13.57 -6.12
CA GLY A 291 6.70 -14.36 -6.42
C GLY A 291 6.49 -15.51 -5.45
N ARG A 292 5.98 -16.64 -5.96
CA ARG A 292 5.81 -17.88 -5.19
C ARG A 292 6.59 -19.04 -5.79
N VAL A 293 7.03 -19.95 -4.93
CA VAL A 293 7.76 -21.16 -5.29
C VAL A 293 7.09 -22.38 -4.66
N LEU A 294 6.94 -23.45 -5.45
CA LEU A 294 6.58 -24.77 -4.95
C LEU A 294 7.84 -25.48 -4.48
N VAL A 295 7.93 -25.77 -3.18
CA VAL A 295 9.13 -26.35 -2.54
C VAL A 295 8.78 -27.66 -1.84
N HIS A 296 9.57 -28.71 -2.10
CA HIS A 296 9.54 -29.94 -1.33
C HIS A 296 10.14 -29.71 0.06
N ARG A 297 9.31 -29.76 1.10
CA ARG A 297 9.75 -29.67 2.50
C ARG A 297 9.59 -31.02 3.21
N LYS A 298 10.66 -31.46 3.88
CA LYS A 298 10.68 -32.72 4.63
C LYS A 298 9.52 -32.79 5.63
N GLY A 299 8.75 -33.87 5.56
CA GLY A 299 7.59 -34.10 6.44
C GLY A 299 6.35 -33.24 6.13
N ARG A 300 6.39 -32.32 5.16
CA ARG A 300 5.26 -31.45 4.77
C ARG A 300 4.79 -31.62 3.32
N GLY A 301 5.50 -32.40 2.50
CA GLY A 301 5.19 -32.57 1.08
C GLY A 301 5.65 -31.36 0.26
N VAL A 302 4.92 -31.01 -0.79
CA VAL A 302 5.12 -29.75 -1.53
C VAL A 302 4.33 -28.65 -0.84
N VAL A 303 4.96 -27.51 -0.59
CA VAL A 303 4.33 -26.31 -0.04
C VAL A 303 4.57 -25.11 -0.95
N HIS A 304 3.65 -24.13 -0.91
CA HIS A 304 3.86 -22.83 -1.54
C HIS A 304 4.56 -21.91 -0.54
N GLU A 305 5.67 -21.30 -0.95
CA GLU A 305 6.39 -20.30 -0.17
C GLU A 305 6.63 -19.04 -1.01
N LEU A 306 6.69 -17.88 -0.37
CA LEU A 306 7.02 -16.62 -1.03
C LEU A 306 8.53 -16.48 -1.16
N VAL A 307 8.98 -15.87 -2.25
CA VAL A 307 10.38 -15.50 -2.46
C VAL A 307 10.46 -14.06 -2.98
N LYS A 308 11.41 -13.30 -2.47
CA LYS A 308 11.73 -11.94 -2.92
C LYS A 308 13.25 -11.76 -2.83
N VAL A 309 13.94 -11.72 -3.98
CA VAL A 309 15.39 -11.52 -4.00
C VAL A 309 15.68 -10.02 -3.89
N ASP A 310 15.90 -9.50 -2.67
CA ASP A 310 15.94 -8.07 -2.36
C ASP A 310 17.28 -7.39 -2.71
N ARG A 311 17.75 -7.62 -3.95
CA ARG A 311 18.93 -7.01 -4.57
C ARG A 311 18.79 -7.07 -6.10
N PRO A 312 19.37 -6.13 -6.86
CA PRO A 312 19.38 -6.24 -8.32
C PRO A 312 20.20 -7.46 -8.76
N ILE A 313 19.60 -8.30 -9.59
CA ILE A 313 20.25 -9.49 -10.17
C ILE A 313 20.19 -9.52 -11.70
N MET A 314 19.36 -8.68 -12.33
CA MET A 314 19.20 -8.68 -13.77
C MET A 314 18.88 -7.29 -14.32
N ARG A 315 18.99 -7.12 -15.64
CA ARG A 315 18.72 -5.86 -16.35
C ARG A 315 18.27 -6.13 -17.79
N ILE A 316 17.35 -5.32 -18.30
CA ILE A 316 16.97 -5.29 -19.72
C ILE A 316 17.69 -4.07 -20.35
N PRO A 317 18.89 -4.22 -20.95
CA PRO A 317 19.61 -3.07 -21.49
C PRO A 317 18.97 -2.55 -22.78
N THR A 318 18.96 -1.23 -23.00
CA THR A 318 18.65 -0.67 -24.33
C THR A 318 19.80 -0.95 -25.32
N LEU A 319 19.46 -0.94 -26.62
CA LEU A 319 20.47 -0.85 -27.67
C LEU A 319 21.02 0.58 -27.73
N ALA A 320 22.34 0.73 -27.82
CA ALA A 320 22.96 2.05 -27.92
C ALA A 320 22.55 2.78 -29.20
N ILE A 321 22.12 4.04 -29.08
CA ILE A 321 21.68 4.94 -30.18
C ILE A 321 22.66 5.05 -31.37
N HIS A 322 23.95 4.77 -31.15
CA HIS A 322 24.95 4.74 -32.23
C HIS A 322 24.70 3.59 -33.24
N LEU A 323 24.01 2.53 -32.81
CA LEU A 323 23.64 1.35 -33.58
C LEU A 323 22.17 1.37 -34.03
N ASP A 324 21.33 2.22 -33.43
CA ASP A 324 19.98 2.53 -33.89
C ASP A 324 19.82 4.05 -34.01
N ARG A 325 20.07 4.56 -35.22
CA ARG A 325 20.03 6.00 -35.51
C ARG A 325 18.61 6.54 -35.72
N THR A 326 17.59 5.69 -35.82
CA THR A 326 16.20 6.13 -36.07
C THR A 326 15.31 6.05 -34.83
N VAL A 327 15.80 5.51 -33.71
CA VAL A 327 15.08 5.45 -32.42
C VAL A 327 14.40 6.77 -31.98
N ASN A 328 15.02 7.92 -32.27
CA ASN A 328 14.48 9.25 -31.92
C ASN A 328 13.51 9.83 -32.96
N THR A 329 13.52 9.35 -34.21
CA THR A 329 12.59 9.80 -35.27
C THR A 329 11.39 8.89 -35.38
N ASP A 330 11.64 7.58 -35.29
CA ASP A 330 10.65 6.53 -35.51
C ASP A 330 10.02 6.08 -34.18
N GLY A 331 10.68 6.37 -33.06
CA GLY A 331 10.30 5.97 -31.70
C GLY A 331 10.89 4.62 -31.30
N PHE A 332 11.18 4.46 -30.00
CA PHE A 332 11.69 3.20 -29.45
C PHE A 332 10.60 2.11 -29.46
N LYS A 333 10.75 1.15 -30.39
CA LYS A 333 9.80 0.06 -30.65
C LYS A 333 10.44 -1.31 -30.43
N PRO A 334 10.69 -1.72 -29.17
CA PRO A 334 11.28 -3.02 -28.88
C PRO A 334 10.34 -4.16 -29.29
N ASN A 335 10.86 -5.19 -29.95
CA ASN A 335 10.14 -6.45 -30.10
C ASN A 335 10.10 -7.15 -28.73
N LEU A 336 8.89 -7.45 -28.25
CA LEU A 336 8.66 -7.92 -26.88
C LEU A 336 9.15 -9.36 -26.63
N GLU A 337 9.37 -10.17 -27.67
CA GLU A 337 9.99 -11.48 -27.55
C GLU A 337 11.52 -11.39 -27.58
N SER A 338 12.10 -10.69 -28.56
CA SER A 338 13.54 -10.71 -28.79
C SER A 338 14.34 -9.68 -27.99
N HIS A 339 13.71 -8.60 -27.51
CA HIS A 339 14.40 -7.47 -26.87
C HIS A 339 14.03 -7.25 -25.38
N LEU A 340 13.03 -7.96 -24.84
CA LEU A 340 12.58 -7.79 -23.45
C LEU A 340 13.25 -8.77 -22.46
N ALA A 341 14.05 -9.73 -22.92
CA ALA A 341 14.66 -10.75 -22.06
C ALA A 341 15.79 -10.15 -21.18
N PRO A 342 15.63 -10.07 -19.84
CA PRO A 342 16.69 -9.56 -18.97
C PRO A 342 17.94 -10.45 -18.97
N VAL A 343 19.11 -9.80 -18.89
CA VAL A 343 20.41 -10.44 -18.69
C VAL A 343 20.64 -10.67 -17.20
N LEU A 344 20.97 -11.90 -16.81
CA LEU A 344 21.28 -12.33 -15.44
C LEU A 344 22.80 -12.36 -15.18
N ALA A 345 23.57 -12.91 -16.12
CA ALA A 345 25.02 -13.08 -15.97
C ALA A 345 25.74 -13.25 -17.33
N THR A 346 27.08 -13.32 -17.30
CA THR A 346 27.90 -13.82 -18.41
C THR A 346 28.26 -15.28 -18.18
N ASN A 347 28.43 -16.07 -19.25
CA ASN A 347 28.84 -17.47 -19.17
C ASN A 347 30.12 -17.62 -18.33
N ILE A 348 31.15 -16.82 -18.63
CA ILE A 348 32.46 -16.83 -17.97
C ILE A 348 32.34 -16.72 -16.45
N LYS A 349 31.52 -15.78 -15.93
CA LYS A 349 31.35 -15.63 -14.47
C LYS A 349 30.51 -16.76 -13.87
N SER A 350 29.58 -17.34 -14.62
CA SER A 350 28.80 -18.49 -14.15
C SER A 350 29.68 -19.74 -14.05
N GLU A 351 30.55 -19.98 -15.03
CA GLU A 351 31.51 -21.09 -15.05
C GLU A 351 32.52 -20.97 -13.89
N LEU A 352 33.13 -19.79 -13.70
CA LEU A 352 34.04 -19.52 -12.59
C LEU A 352 33.39 -19.65 -11.19
N ALA A 353 32.08 -19.39 -11.08
CA ALA A 353 31.34 -19.61 -9.84
C ALA A 353 31.12 -21.10 -9.53
N HIS A 354 31.02 -21.95 -10.56
CA HIS A 354 30.85 -23.39 -10.39
C HIS A 354 32.16 -24.10 -10.01
N GLU A 355 33.32 -23.67 -10.50
CA GLU A 355 34.62 -24.30 -10.19
C GLU A 355 35.01 -24.24 -8.69
N GLY A 356 34.50 -23.25 -7.96
CA GLY A 356 34.70 -23.12 -6.50
C GLY A 356 33.71 -23.93 -5.65
N SER A 357 32.69 -24.54 -6.26
CA SER A 357 31.65 -25.31 -5.58
C SER A 357 31.81 -26.81 -5.86
N ASN A 358 31.89 -27.64 -4.81
CA ASN A 358 32.12 -29.09 -4.97
C ASN A 358 30.97 -29.81 -5.69
N GLY A 359 31.06 -29.89 -7.02
CA GLY A 359 30.75 -31.11 -7.78
C GLY A 359 29.32 -31.65 -7.74
N ALA A 360 28.30 -30.82 -7.54
CA ALA A 360 26.90 -31.22 -7.67
C ALA A 360 26.24 -30.56 -8.89
N VAL A 361 26.38 -31.20 -10.06
CA VAL A 361 25.65 -30.81 -11.27
C VAL A 361 24.17 -31.14 -11.09
N TYR A 362 23.38 -30.17 -10.61
CA TYR A 362 21.93 -30.29 -10.45
C TYR A 362 21.17 -30.22 -11.79
N SER A 363 21.57 -31.07 -12.75
CA SER A 363 20.86 -31.26 -14.02
C SER A 363 19.70 -32.24 -13.87
N LEU A 364 18.62 -31.79 -13.26
CA LEU A 364 17.30 -32.44 -13.39
C LEU A 364 16.30 -31.58 -14.17
N ASN A 365 16.42 -30.26 -14.14
CA ASN A 365 15.56 -29.35 -14.90
C ASN A 365 16.40 -28.39 -15.77
N LYS A 366 16.35 -28.57 -17.10
CA LYS A 366 17.02 -27.69 -18.09
C LYS A 366 16.22 -26.41 -18.40
N SER A 367 15.03 -26.25 -17.83
CA SER A 367 14.14 -25.12 -18.13
C SER A 367 14.64 -23.78 -17.58
N HIS A 368 15.54 -23.78 -16.58
CA HIS A 368 16.05 -22.58 -15.93
C HIS A 368 17.57 -22.64 -15.76
N HIS A 369 18.22 -21.47 -15.74
CA HIS A 369 19.65 -21.39 -15.48
C HIS A 369 19.97 -21.86 -14.05
N PRO A 370 20.97 -22.74 -13.82
CA PRO A 370 21.33 -23.20 -12.48
C PRO A 370 21.61 -22.08 -11.48
N LEU A 371 22.22 -20.98 -11.95
CA LEU A 371 22.46 -19.77 -11.15
C LEU A 371 21.17 -19.14 -10.60
N LEU A 372 20.08 -19.14 -11.36
CA LEU A 372 18.78 -18.64 -10.88
C LEU A 372 18.21 -19.56 -9.80
N LEU A 373 18.24 -20.87 -10.03
CA LEU A 373 17.77 -21.86 -9.05
C LEU A 373 18.59 -21.81 -7.75
N GLN A 374 19.91 -21.58 -7.85
CA GLN A 374 20.77 -21.36 -6.70
C GLN A 374 20.34 -20.14 -5.89
N ILE A 375 20.20 -18.97 -6.54
CA ILE A 375 19.78 -17.72 -5.87
C ILE A 375 18.42 -17.89 -5.16
N LEU A 376 17.45 -18.55 -5.82
CA LEU A 376 16.15 -18.84 -5.22
C LEU A 376 16.27 -19.80 -4.03
N SER A 377 17.12 -20.82 -4.11
CA SER A 377 17.34 -21.79 -3.03
C SER A 377 18.09 -21.21 -1.82
N GLU A 378 18.96 -20.22 -2.05
CA GLU A 378 19.62 -19.45 -0.99
C GLU A 378 18.61 -18.59 -0.21
N GLU A 379 17.72 -17.89 -0.92
CA GLU A 379 16.65 -17.06 -0.32
C GLU A 379 15.60 -17.91 0.43
N LEU A 380 15.36 -19.15 -0.03
CA LEU A 380 14.40 -20.09 0.57
C LEU A 380 15.01 -21.05 1.59
N GLU A 381 16.30 -20.96 1.90
CA GLU A 381 17.01 -21.92 2.75
C GLU A 381 16.70 -23.40 2.37
N CYS A 382 16.80 -23.74 1.08
CA CYS A 382 16.56 -25.08 0.54
C CYS A 382 17.68 -25.50 -0.43
N LYS A 383 17.58 -26.69 -1.03
CA LYS A 383 18.44 -27.08 -2.16
C LYS A 383 17.78 -26.70 -3.48
N PRO A 384 18.55 -26.42 -4.56
CA PRO A 384 17.99 -26.20 -5.89
C PRO A 384 17.08 -27.34 -6.37
N GLY A 385 17.38 -28.59 -5.99
CA GLY A 385 16.56 -29.76 -6.31
C GLY A 385 15.30 -29.95 -5.43
N ASP A 386 15.11 -29.13 -4.39
CA ASP A 386 13.86 -29.11 -3.61
C ASP A 386 12.81 -28.19 -4.27
N ILE A 387 13.21 -27.33 -5.22
CA ILE A 387 12.32 -26.46 -6.00
C ILE A 387 11.61 -27.30 -7.07
N ALA A 388 10.28 -27.39 -7.00
CA ALA A 388 9.45 -28.10 -7.96
C ALA A 388 9.06 -27.21 -9.16
N ASP A 389 8.55 -26.00 -8.89
CA ASP A 389 8.13 -25.02 -9.89
C ASP A 389 8.00 -23.62 -9.25
N PHE A 390 7.80 -22.56 -10.04
CA PHE A 390 7.58 -21.21 -9.52
C PHE A 390 6.81 -20.27 -10.47
N GLU A 391 6.14 -19.28 -9.87
CA GLU A 391 5.57 -18.13 -10.57
C GLU A 391 6.24 -16.87 -10.07
N LEU A 392 7.14 -16.31 -10.89
CA LEU A 392 7.96 -15.15 -10.55
C LEU A 392 7.69 -13.99 -11.52
N ASN A 393 7.44 -12.81 -10.95
CA ASN A 393 7.42 -11.54 -11.66
C ASN A 393 8.84 -10.95 -11.63
N VAL A 394 9.22 -10.28 -12.72
CA VAL A 394 10.34 -9.34 -12.73
C VAL A 394 9.87 -8.04 -12.06
N CYS A 395 10.69 -7.46 -11.19
CA CYS A 395 10.37 -6.29 -10.37
C CYS A 395 11.51 -5.25 -10.40
N ASP A 396 11.17 -3.95 -10.45
CA ASP A 396 12.13 -2.87 -10.16
C ASP A 396 12.48 -2.87 -8.66
N VAL A 397 13.77 -2.85 -8.36
CA VAL A 397 14.26 -2.84 -6.96
C VAL A 397 14.26 -1.44 -6.35
N GLN A 398 14.04 -0.38 -7.14
CA GLN A 398 14.02 0.99 -6.65
C GLN A 398 12.81 1.23 -5.72
N PRO A 399 13.01 1.46 -4.41
CA PRO A 399 11.89 1.56 -3.45
C PRO A 399 10.92 2.69 -3.79
N SER A 400 9.65 2.50 -3.49
CA SER A 400 8.59 3.51 -3.52
C SER A 400 8.92 4.67 -2.58
N CYS A 401 8.68 5.91 -3.01
CA CYS A 401 9.06 7.10 -2.23
C CYS A 401 8.13 8.30 -2.44
N ILE A 402 8.16 9.24 -1.50
CA ILE A 402 7.60 10.59 -1.67
C ILE A 402 8.62 11.45 -2.42
N GLY A 403 8.15 12.31 -3.33
CA GLY A 403 8.98 13.24 -4.10
C GLY A 403 8.24 14.45 -4.63
N GLY A 404 8.87 15.15 -5.58
CA GLY A 404 8.46 16.49 -6.01
C GLY A 404 9.05 17.60 -5.12
N ALA A 405 9.02 18.84 -5.61
CA ALA A 405 9.68 19.96 -4.92
C ALA A 405 9.07 20.29 -3.54
N ARG A 406 7.84 19.84 -3.26
CA ARG A 406 7.16 19.99 -1.97
C ARG A 406 6.84 18.66 -1.27
N ASN A 407 7.46 17.55 -1.69
CA ASN A 407 7.12 16.21 -1.22
C ASN A 407 5.62 15.88 -1.39
N GLU A 408 5.04 16.32 -2.50
CA GLU A 408 3.59 16.24 -2.77
C GLU A 408 3.19 15.00 -3.58
N PHE A 409 4.14 14.33 -4.24
CA PHE A 409 3.89 13.17 -5.11
C PHE A 409 4.43 11.87 -4.53
N ILE A 410 3.85 10.75 -4.96
CA ILE A 410 4.36 9.41 -4.68
C ILE A 410 4.87 8.82 -5.99
N PHE A 411 6.10 8.31 -5.99
CA PHE A 411 6.70 7.61 -7.11
C PHE A 411 6.88 6.13 -6.74
N SER A 412 6.15 5.24 -7.41
CA SER A 412 6.10 3.81 -7.11
C SER A 412 5.73 3.02 -8.35
N GLY A 413 6.24 1.80 -8.51
CA GLY A 413 5.54 0.83 -9.35
C GLY A 413 4.27 0.35 -8.65
N ARG A 414 3.29 -0.16 -9.41
CA ARG A 414 2.09 -0.84 -8.88
C ARG A 414 1.19 0.07 -8.03
N LEU A 415 1.20 1.38 -8.26
CA LEU A 415 0.13 2.25 -7.73
C LEU A 415 -1.21 1.76 -8.27
N ASP A 416 -1.21 1.43 -9.56
CA ASP A 416 -2.20 0.63 -10.24
C ASP A 416 -2.02 -0.86 -9.88
N ASN A 417 -2.86 -1.48 -9.04
CA ASN A 417 -3.95 -0.89 -8.24
C ASN A 417 -3.77 -1.15 -6.73
N LEU A 418 -2.51 -1.32 -6.29
CA LEU A 418 -2.21 -1.53 -4.87
C LEU A 418 -2.55 -0.29 -4.03
N ALA A 419 -2.61 0.91 -4.62
CA ALA A 419 -3.00 2.12 -3.91
C ALA A 419 -4.49 2.08 -3.50
N SER A 420 -5.41 1.74 -4.42
CA SER A 420 -6.84 1.61 -4.06
C SER A 420 -7.08 0.39 -3.17
N SER A 421 -6.43 -0.74 -3.47
CA SER A 421 -6.46 -1.95 -2.64
C SER A 421 -6.06 -1.66 -1.19
N TYR A 422 -4.98 -0.90 -0.98
CA TYR A 422 -4.54 -0.49 0.35
C TYR A 422 -5.54 0.44 1.05
N CYS A 423 -6.02 1.47 0.35
CA CYS A 423 -6.98 2.42 0.92
C CYS A 423 -8.31 1.75 1.31
N ALA A 424 -8.81 0.81 0.49
CA ALA A 424 -10.00 0.03 0.76
C ALA A 424 -9.81 -0.90 1.97
N LEU A 425 -8.70 -1.64 2.01
CA LEU A 425 -8.34 -2.51 3.13
C LEU A 425 -8.23 -1.75 4.45
N ARG A 426 -7.50 -0.61 4.46
CA ARG A 426 -7.35 0.23 5.65
C ARG A 426 -8.68 0.85 6.07
N GLY A 427 -9.50 1.28 5.10
CA GLY A 427 -10.85 1.76 5.36
C GLY A 427 -11.72 0.71 6.07
N LEU A 428 -11.68 -0.55 5.62
CA LEU A 428 -12.41 -1.63 6.29
C LEU A 428 -11.90 -1.85 7.71
N VAL A 429 -10.59 -2.00 7.90
CA VAL A 429 -9.95 -2.24 9.20
C VAL A 429 -10.24 -1.12 10.20
N ASP A 430 -10.01 0.14 9.83
CA ASP A 430 -10.23 1.28 10.72
C ASP A 430 -11.74 1.61 10.87
N SER A 431 -12.63 1.15 9.98
CA SER A 431 -14.08 1.16 10.24
C SER A 431 -14.50 0.17 11.33
N CYS A 432 -13.70 -0.87 11.61
CA CYS A 432 -14.00 -1.96 12.55
C CYS A 432 -13.12 -1.95 13.81
N LYS A 433 -12.41 -0.85 14.08
CA LYS A 433 -11.36 -0.75 15.12
C LYS A 433 -11.89 -0.43 16.52
N ASN A 434 -12.93 0.38 16.64
CA ASN A 434 -13.63 0.61 17.90
C ASN A 434 -14.64 -0.55 18.10
N PRO A 435 -14.70 -1.21 19.27
CA PRO A 435 -15.69 -2.24 19.57
C PRO A 435 -17.14 -1.85 19.25
N ALA A 436 -17.52 -0.58 19.45
CA ALA A 436 -18.86 -0.08 19.15
C ALA A 436 -19.11 0.19 17.65
N ALA A 437 -18.11 0.11 16.77
CA ALA A 437 -18.24 0.54 15.37
C ALA A 437 -19.08 -0.39 14.47
N LEU A 438 -19.48 -1.55 15.00
CA LEU A 438 -20.44 -2.48 14.38
C LEU A 438 -21.77 -2.58 15.17
N ALA A 439 -21.89 -1.90 16.32
CA ALA A 439 -23.01 -2.07 17.26
C ALA A 439 -24.37 -1.60 16.69
N ASP A 440 -24.34 -0.56 15.86
CA ASP A 440 -25.52 -0.03 15.13
C ASP A 440 -25.49 -0.38 13.63
N GLU A 441 -24.51 -1.17 13.17
CA GLU A 441 -24.45 -1.62 11.77
C GLU A 441 -25.43 -2.77 11.53
N SER A 442 -26.25 -2.63 10.48
CA SER A 442 -27.19 -3.65 10.03
C SER A 442 -26.79 -4.34 8.71
N SER A 443 -25.78 -3.82 8.00
CA SER A 443 -25.24 -4.39 6.76
C SER A 443 -23.94 -5.18 7.00
N ILE A 444 -23.34 -5.69 5.92
CA ILE A 444 -22.04 -6.38 5.95
C ILE A 444 -21.01 -5.55 5.20
N ARG A 445 -19.91 -5.16 5.85
CA ARG A 445 -18.81 -4.40 5.23
C ARG A 445 -17.83 -5.37 4.58
N VAL A 446 -17.41 -5.11 3.36
CA VAL A 446 -16.55 -6.04 2.58
C VAL A 446 -15.42 -5.30 1.87
N VAL A 447 -14.21 -5.89 1.88
CA VAL A 447 -13.18 -5.63 0.88
C VAL A 447 -12.90 -6.89 0.07
N ALA A 448 -12.83 -6.76 -1.26
CA ALA A 448 -12.56 -7.85 -2.18
C ALA A 448 -11.41 -7.46 -3.12
N LEU A 449 -10.23 -8.04 -2.92
CA LEU A 449 -9.05 -7.74 -3.72
C LEU A 449 -8.79 -8.94 -4.64
N PHE A 450 -8.97 -8.74 -5.94
CA PHE A 450 -8.85 -9.77 -6.97
C PHE A 450 -7.44 -9.81 -7.58
N ASP A 451 -7.17 -10.85 -8.37
CA ASP A 451 -5.96 -11.00 -9.19
C ASP A 451 -6.39 -11.14 -10.66
N ASN A 452 -5.50 -10.88 -11.60
CA ASN A 452 -5.72 -11.04 -13.04
C ASN A 452 -6.70 -10.03 -13.66
N GLU A 453 -6.87 -8.86 -13.06
CA GLU A 453 -7.63 -7.77 -13.68
C GLU A 453 -7.04 -7.41 -15.05
N GLU A 454 -5.72 -7.23 -15.07
CA GLU A 454 -4.88 -6.78 -16.18
C GLU A 454 -4.94 -7.68 -17.44
N VAL A 455 -5.49 -8.88 -17.28
CA VAL A 455 -5.64 -9.89 -18.34
C VAL A 455 -7.10 -10.30 -18.56
N GLY A 456 -8.05 -9.51 -18.05
CA GLY A 456 -9.49 -9.67 -18.30
C GLY A 456 -10.29 -10.36 -17.19
N SER A 457 -9.71 -10.59 -16.00
CA SER A 457 -10.34 -11.21 -14.82
C SER A 457 -10.83 -12.66 -14.96
N ASP A 458 -10.68 -13.29 -16.13
CA ASP A 458 -11.14 -14.65 -16.44
C ASP A 458 -10.22 -15.75 -15.85
N SER A 459 -10.18 -15.84 -14.52
CA SER A 459 -9.47 -16.89 -13.78
C SER A 459 -10.27 -17.38 -12.57
N ALA A 460 -9.78 -18.44 -11.91
CA ALA A 460 -10.42 -18.94 -10.69
C ALA A 460 -10.39 -17.92 -9.54
N GLN A 461 -9.46 -16.97 -9.55
CA GLN A 461 -9.24 -15.96 -8.51
C GLN A 461 -9.59 -14.52 -8.94
N GLY A 462 -9.80 -14.26 -10.23
CA GLY A 462 -10.16 -12.94 -10.75
C GLY A 462 -11.63 -12.57 -10.56
N ALA A 463 -11.99 -11.34 -10.96
CA ALA A 463 -13.33 -10.78 -10.73
C ALA A 463 -14.45 -11.48 -11.52
N SER A 464 -14.15 -12.16 -12.63
CA SER A 464 -15.11 -13.01 -13.35
C SER A 464 -15.42 -14.31 -12.61
N SER A 465 -14.63 -14.66 -11.58
CA SER A 465 -14.83 -15.86 -10.77
C SER A 465 -16.12 -15.77 -9.95
N PRO A 466 -16.90 -16.86 -9.80
CA PRO A 466 -18.04 -16.90 -8.89
C PRO A 466 -17.64 -16.80 -7.41
N THR A 467 -16.34 -16.67 -7.08
CA THR A 467 -15.78 -16.48 -5.73
C THR A 467 -16.61 -15.54 -4.85
N MET A 468 -16.85 -14.30 -5.30
CA MET A 468 -17.53 -13.29 -4.48
C MET A 468 -19.02 -13.63 -4.29
N PHE A 469 -19.70 -14.08 -5.35
CA PHE A 469 -21.10 -14.51 -5.29
C PHE A 469 -21.28 -15.73 -4.35
N HIS A 470 -20.40 -16.73 -4.45
CA HIS A 470 -20.40 -17.89 -3.56
C HIS A 470 -20.13 -17.51 -2.10
N ALA A 471 -19.17 -16.61 -1.85
CA ALA A 471 -18.90 -16.10 -0.51
C ALA A 471 -20.11 -15.37 0.09
N MET A 472 -20.72 -14.44 -0.66
CA MET A 472 -21.94 -13.73 -0.25
C MET A 472 -23.07 -14.71 0.05
N LYS A 473 -23.35 -15.67 -0.84
CA LYS A 473 -24.38 -16.70 -0.66
C LYS A 473 -24.16 -17.54 0.61
N ARG A 474 -22.91 -17.92 0.89
CA ARG A 474 -22.54 -18.66 2.12
C ARG A 474 -22.73 -17.82 3.38
N ILE A 475 -22.29 -16.56 3.36
CA ILE A 475 -22.46 -15.62 4.48
C ILE A 475 -23.95 -15.42 4.81
N ILE A 476 -24.80 -15.21 3.80
CA ILE A 476 -26.25 -15.10 3.97
C ILE A 476 -26.80 -16.38 4.64
N HIS A 477 -26.41 -17.56 4.16
CA HIS A 477 -26.89 -18.84 4.70
C HIS A 477 -26.49 -19.06 6.18
N CYS A 478 -25.26 -18.72 6.56
CA CYS A 478 -24.82 -18.74 7.96
C CYS A 478 -25.66 -17.80 8.83
N LEU A 479 -25.89 -16.56 8.36
CA LEU A 479 -26.61 -15.53 9.12
C LEU A 479 -28.12 -15.78 9.20
N THR A 480 -28.74 -16.45 8.23
CA THR A 480 -30.15 -16.89 8.34
C THR A 480 -30.31 -18.17 9.17
N ARG A 481 -29.22 -18.85 9.54
CA ARG A 481 -29.23 -20.15 10.26
C ARG A 481 -30.13 -21.20 9.61
N GLY A 482 -30.17 -21.23 8.27
CA GLY A 482 -31.03 -22.14 7.51
C GLY A 482 -32.51 -21.75 7.45
N ALA A 483 -32.92 -20.57 7.96
CA ALA A 483 -34.27 -20.06 7.74
C ALA A 483 -34.51 -19.84 6.24
N SER A 484 -35.39 -20.65 5.66
CA SER A 484 -35.79 -20.52 4.26
C SER A 484 -36.80 -19.40 4.11
N SER A 485 -36.33 -18.26 3.61
CA SER A 485 -37.19 -17.22 3.04
C SER A 485 -36.96 -17.21 1.53
N GLU A 486 -38.06 -17.21 0.77
CA GLU A 486 -38.05 -17.05 -0.69
C GLU A 486 -37.11 -15.91 -1.09
N GLY A 487 -36.30 -16.10 -2.13
CA GLY A 487 -35.49 -15.03 -2.74
C GLY A 487 -34.48 -14.33 -1.81
N ILE A 488 -34.12 -14.90 -0.65
CA ILE A 488 -33.33 -14.14 0.34
C ILE A 488 -31.94 -13.77 -0.14
N VAL A 489 -31.31 -14.59 -0.98
CA VAL A 489 -29.99 -14.27 -1.56
C VAL A 489 -30.13 -13.12 -2.54
N GLU A 490 -31.09 -13.24 -3.45
CA GLU A 490 -31.40 -12.31 -4.52
C GLU A 490 -31.80 -10.92 -3.98
N ARG A 491 -32.68 -10.88 -2.96
CA ARG A 491 -33.07 -9.64 -2.28
C ARG A 491 -31.91 -8.97 -1.52
N THR A 492 -31.01 -9.77 -0.93
CA THR A 492 -29.81 -9.25 -0.25
C THR A 492 -28.85 -8.63 -1.27
N LEU A 493 -28.61 -9.31 -2.40
CA LEU A 493 -27.75 -8.81 -3.47
C LEU A 493 -28.31 -7.53 -4.09
N ARG A 494 -29.64 -7.43 -4.32
CA ARG A 494 -30.25 -6.20 -4.85
C ARG A 494 -30.12 -5.00 -3.90
N ARG A 495 -30.07 -5.24 -2.59
CA ARG A 495 -29.80 -4.24 -1.54
C ARG A 495 -28.32 -3.98 -1.29
N SER A 496 -27.42 -4.67 -1.99
CA SER A 496 -25.98 -4.47 -1.87
C SER A 496 -25.51 -3.31 -2.77
N PHE A 497 -24.29 -2.84 -2.51
CA PHE A 497 -23.64 -1.80 -3.31
C PHE A 497 -22.14 -2.10 -3.42
N LEU A 498 -21.60 -1.87 -4.62
CA LEU A 498 -20.21 -2.10 -4.95
C LEU A 498 -19.51 -0.80 -5.37
N VAL A 499 -18.42 -0.48 -4.68
CA VAL A 499 -17.42 0.48 -5.14
C VAL A 499 -16.33 -0.30 -5.85
N SER A 500 -16.28 -0.23 -7.17
CA SER A 500 -15.15 -0.66 -7.98
C SER A 500 -14.07 0.43 -7.86
N ALA A 501 -13.04 0.14 -7.06
CA ALA A 501 -11.97 1.05 -6.71
C ALA A 501 -10.73 0.72 -7.53
N ASP A 502 -10.51 1.51 -8.56
CA ASP A 502 -9.44 1.35 -9.54
C ASP A 502 -9.00 2.71 -10.05
N MET A 503 -7.70 2.88 -10.26
CA MET A 503 -7.02 4.16 -10.50
C MET A 503 -7.60 4.94 -11.70
N ALA A 504 -7.37 6.25 -11.72
CA ALA A 504 -7.92 7.16 -12.73
C ALA A 504 -6.82 7.95 -13.43
N HIS A 505 -7.02 8.31 -14.70
CA HIS A 505 -6.05 9.11 -15.45
C HIS A 505 -6.14 10.59 -15.05
N ALA A 506 -5.13 11.10 -14.35
CA ALA A 506 -4.96 12.53 -14.16
C ALA A 506 -4.67 13.22 -15.50
N VAL A 507 -5.08 14.48 -15.66
CA VAL A 507 -4.74 15.28 -16.84
C VAL A 507 -3.22 15.44 -16.94
N HIS A 508 -2.66 14.95 -18.04
CA HIS A 508 -1.22 14.94 -18.22
C HIS A 508 -0.76 16.30 -18.79
N PRO A 509 0.10 17.08 -18.12
CA PRO A 509 0.40 18.46 -18.51
C PRO A 509 1.04 18.59 -19.91
N ASN A 510 1.78 17.56 -20.36
CA ASN A 510 2.38 17.54 -21.69
C ASN A 510 1.49 16.90 -22.79
N TYR A 511 0.32 16.37 -22.41
CA TYR A 511 -0.61 15.64 -23.30
C TYR A 511 -2.08 15.94 -22.94
N ALA A 512 -2.38 17.18 -22.53
CA ALA A 512 -3.69 17.55 -22.01
C ALA A 512 -4.82 17.39 -23.05
N GLU A 513 -4.47 17.43 -24.34
CA GLU A 513 -5.37 17.16 -25.46
C GLU A 513 -5.94 15.73 -25.49
N ARG A 514 -5.39 14.81 -24.69
CA ARG A 514 -5.89 13.42 -24.56
C ARG A 514 -7.10 13.28 -23.64
N HIS A 515 -7.37 14.28 -22.80
CA HIS A 515 -8.55 14.31 -21.94
C HIS A 515 -9.73 15.01 -22.64
N GLU A 516 -10.94 14.72 -22.17
CA GLU A 516 -12.12 15.52 -22.46
C GLU A 516 -11.97 16.91 -21.77
N GLU A 517 -12.48 17.99 -22.36
CA GLU A 517 -12.18 19.36 -21.92
C GLU A 517 -12.72 19.68 -20.52
N HIS A 518 -13.86 19.09 -20.15
CA HIS A 518 -14.54 19.35 -18.88
C HIS A 518 -14.34 18.24 -17.84
N HIS A 519 -13.73 17.12 -18.23
CA HIS A 519 -13.49 15.96 -17.36
C HIS A 519 -11.99 15.67 -17.25
N GLN A 520 -11.29 16.59 -16.59
CA GLN A 520 -9.83 16.60 -16.42
C GLN A 520 -9.45 16.41 -14.94
N PRO A 521 -9.32 15.16 -14.44
CA PRO A 521 -8.97 14.92 -13.05
C PRO A 521 -7.58 15.46 -12.72
N LYS A 522 -7.44 16.12 -11.58
CA LYS A 522 -6.17 16.62 -11.09
C LYS A 522 -5.76 15.86 -9.84
N LEU A 523 -4.45 15.78 -9.63
CA LEU A 523 -3.89 15.34 -8.35
C LEU A 523 -4.36 16.29 -7.23
N HIS A 524 -4.55 15.75 -6.04
CA HIS A 524 -4.93 16.41 -4.79
C HIS A 524 -6.37 16.93 -4.70
N GLU A 525 -7.21 16.69 -5.71
CA GLU A 525 -8.61 17.10 -5.75
C GLU A 525 -9.61 15.96 -5.44
N GLY A 526 -9.12 14.74 -5.12
CA GLY A 526 -9.94 13.66 -4.55
C GLY A 526 -10.35 12.57 -5.52
N LEU A 527 -11.16 11.61 -5.04
CA LEU A 527 -11.57 10.44 -5.83
C LEU A 527 -12.36 10.85 -7.07
N VAL A 528 -11.97 10.24 -8.20
CA VAL A 528 -12.55 10.47 -9.52
C VAL A 528 -13.64 9.43 -9.75
N LEU A 529 -14.88 9.84 -9.98
CA LEU A 529 -15.94 8.94 -10.45
C LEU A 529 -15.78 8.75 -11.97
N LYS A 530 -15.71 7.49 -12.41
CA LYS A 530 -15.41 7.11 -13.79
C LYS A 530 -16.71 6.77 -14.52
N HIS A 531 -17.03 7.48 -15.59
CA HIS A 531 -18.27 7.32 -16.37
C HIS A 531 -17.97 6.81 -17.78
N ASN A 532 -18.77 5.87 -18.27
CA ASN A 532 -18.76 5.49 -19.68
C ASN A 532 -20.10 4.87 -20.08
N ALA A 533 -20.84 5.51 -21.00
CA ALA A 533 -22.16 5.03 -21.41
C ALA A 533 -22.14 3.59 -21.99
N ASN A 534 -21.03 3.18 -22.63
CA ASN A 534 -20.83 1.83 -23.16
C ASN A 534 -20.44 0.80 -22.09
N GLN A 535 -20.69 1.08 -20.81
CA GLN A 535 -20.47 0.17 -19.67
C GLN A 535 -19.01 -0.33 -19.54
N ARG A 536 -18.04 0.51 -19.92
CA ARG A 536 -16.61 0.31 -19.55
C ARG A 536 -16.34 0.61 -18.07
N TYR A 537 -17.22 1.41 -17.49
CA TYR A 537 -17.38 1.65 -16.07
C TYR A 537 -18.88 1.46 -15.77
N ALA A 538 -19.22 0.86 -14.63
CA ALA A 538 -20.60 0.55 -14.25
C ALA A 538 -21.33 1.71 -13.55
N THR A 539 -20.68 2.87 -13.43
CA THR A 539 -21.24 4.09 -12.83
C THR A 539 -22.52 4.55 -13.53
N THR A 540 -23.54 4.85 -12.74
CA THR A 540 -24.81 5.45 -13.16
C THR A 540 -25.07 6.71 -12.36
N SER A 541 -26.07 7.52 -12.74
CA SER A 541 -26.49 8.71 -11.97
C SER A 541 -26.85 8.36 -10.52
N VAL A 542 -27.56 7.24 -10.31
CA VAL A 542 -27.96 6.73 -8.99
C VAL A 542 -26.74 6.32 -8.16
N THR A 543 -25.83 5.52 -8.71
CA THR A 543 -24.68 5.02 -7.97
C THR A 543 -23.63 6.10 -7.72
N ALA A 544 -23.47 7.03 -8.65
CA ALA A 544 -22.69 8.26 -8.47
C ALA A 544 -23.29 9.17 -7.39
N PHE A 545 -24.62 9.34 -7.33
CA PHE A 545 -25.28 10.15 -6.29
C PHE A 545 -25.03 9.59 -4.89
N LEU A 546 -25.31 8.30 -4.67
CA LEU A 546 -25.11 7.65 -3.35
C LEU A 546 -23.66 7.78 -2.87
N PHE A 547 -22.69 7.56 -3.77
CA PHE A 547 -21.27 7.64 -3.43
C PHE A 547 -20.80 9.08 -3.18
N LYS A 548 -21.37 10.07 -3.88
CA LYS A 548 -21.13 11.50 -3.64
C LYS A 548 -21.83 12.03 -2.39
N GLU A 549 -22.96 11.47 -1.99
CA GLU A 549 -23.63 11.84 -0.74
C GLU A 549 -22.83 11.39 0.49
N VAL A 550 -22.25 10.18 0.46
CA VAL A 550 -21.23 9.76 1.43
C VAL A 550 -20.03 10.73 1.44
N ALA A 551 -19.55 11.14 0.26
CA ALA A 551 -18.44 12.09 0.14
C ALA A 551 -18.75 13.44 0.81
N ARG A 552 -19.96 13.96 0.55
CA ARG A 552 -20.48 15.21 1.11
C ARG A 552 -20.57 15.15 2.64
N LEU A 553 -21.12 14.07 3.19
CA LEU A 553 -21.22 13.86 4.64
C LEU A 553 -19.84 13.73 5.31
N ALA A 554 -18.85 13.16 4.61
CA ALA A 554 -17.48 13.03 5.09
C ALA A 554 -16.58 14.25 4.85
N GLY A 555 -17.08 15.29 4.16
CA GLY A 555 -16.30 16.46 3.79
C GLY A 555 -15.10 16.14 2.89
N VAL A 556 -15.25 15.18 1.96
CA VAL A 556 -14.23 14.86 0.94
C VAL A 556 -14.69 15.29 -0.45
N PRO A 557 -13.86 16.00 -1.24
CA PRO A 557 -14.14 16.31 -2.63
C PRO A 557 -14.10 15.07 -3.52
N THR A 558 -14.84 15.14 -4.62
CA THR A 558 -14.85 14.16 -5.72
C THR A 558 -14.70 14.87 -7.05
N GLN A 559 -14.15 14.17 -8.03
CA GLN A 559 -13.97 14.62 -9.41
C GLN A 559 -14.78 13.71 -10.36
N GLU A 560 -14.93 14.13 -11.61
CA GLU A 560 -15.64 13.36 -12.65
C GLU A 560 -14.67 13.06 -13.80
N PHE A 561 -14.76 11.85 -14.37
CA PHE A 561 -14.00 11.45 -15.56
C PHE A 561 -14.90 10.80 -16.61
N VAL A 562 -14.74 11.24 -17.86
CA VAL A 562 -15.20 10.55 -19.06
C VAL A 562 -14.09 10.62 -20.11
N VAL A 563 -13.95 9.55 -20.89
CA VAL A 563 -13.05 9.53 -22.05
C VAL A 563 -13.62 10.40 -23.18
N ARG A 564 -12.75 10.96 -24.04
CA ARG A 564 -13.19 11.60 -25.29
C ARG A 564 -13.95 10.60 -26.17
N ASN A 565 -14.97 11.07 -26.89
CA ASN A 565 -15.79 10.23 -27.77
C ASN A 565 -15.02 9.57 -28.92
N ASP A 566 -13.86 10.11 -29.30
CA ASP A 566 -12.98 9.57 -30.36
C ASP A 566 -11.87 8.64 -29.83
N MET A 567 -11.89 8.29 -28.54
CA MET A 567 -10.90 7.42 -27.91
C MET A 567 -11.54 6.21 -27.22
N GLY A 568 -10.87 5.05 -27.33
CA GLY A 568 -11.22 3.86 -26.54
C GLY A 568 -10.86 4.04 -25.07
N CYS A 569 -11.53 3.27 -24.20
CA CYS A 569 -11.27 3.22 -22.77
C CYS A 569 -11.06 1.76 -22.35
N GLY A 570 -10.18 1.53 -21.37
CA GLY A 570 -10.12 0.26 -20.65
C GLY A 570 -11.46 -0.06 -19.97
N SER A 571 -11.66 -1.32 -19.61
CA SER A 571 -12.74 -1.76 -18.72
C SER A 571 -12.14 -2.12 -17.38
N THR A 572 -12.95 -2.13 -16.33
CA THR A 572 -12.54 -2.50 -14.97
C THR A 572 -13.24 -3.77 -14.50
N ILE A 573 -12.96 -4.22 -13.27
CA ILE A 573 -13.78 -5.21 -12.55
C ILE A 573 -15.23 -4.77 -12.31
N GLY A 574 -15.54 -3.46 -12.40
CA GLY A 574 -16.85 -2.90 -12.07
C GLY A 574 -17.99 -3.49 -12.89
N PRO A 575 -17.96 -3.37 -14.24
CA PRO A 575 -18.92 -4.03 -15.13
C PRO A 575 -18.96 -5.55 -14.99
N ILE A 576 -17.82 -6.20 -14.73
CA ILE A 576 -17.71 -7.65 -14.58
C ILE A 576 -18.52 -8.12 -13.36
N LEU A 577 -18.28 -7.50 -12.20
CA LEU A 577 -18.98 -7.84 -10.95
C LEU A 577 -20.44 -7.37 -10.96
N ALA A 578 -20.73 -6.20 -11.56
CA ALA A 578 -22.09 -5.69 -11.72
C ALA A 578 -22.97 -6.65 -12.54
N SER A 579 -22.47 -7.14 -13.68
CA SER A 579 -23.20 -8.07 -14.54
C SER A 579 -23.23 -9.50 -14.00
N GLY A 580 -22.12 -9.99 -13.43
CA GLY A 580 -22.02 -11.35 -12.89
C GLY A 580 -22.81 -11.59 -11.60
N ILE A 581 -23.08 -10.54 -10.81
CA ILE A 581 -23.74 -10.66 -9.49
C ILE A 581 -25.05 -9.87 -9.39
N GLY A 582 -25.28 -8.87 -10.26
CA GLY A 582 -26.49 -8.03 -10.24
C GLY A 582 -26.47 -6.90 -9.19
N ILE A 583 -25.28 -6.48 -8.75
CA ILE A 583 -25.11 -5.45 -7.70
C ILE A 583 -25.01 -4.05 -8.34
N ARG A 584 -25.58 -3.04 -7.66
CA ARG A 584 -25.42 -1.62 -8.03
C ARG A 584 -23.97 -1.19 -7.83
N THR A 585 -23.32 -0.70 -8.89
CA THR A 585 -21.89 -0.42 -8.88
C THR A 585 -21.56 1.03 -9.21
N VAL A 586 -20.53 1.58 -8.58
CA VAL A 586 -19.84 2.81 -8.98
C VAL A 586 -18.36 2.50 -9.21
N ASP A 587 -17.79 3.01 -10.29
CA ASP A 587 -16.34 2.97 -10.54
C ASP A 587 -15.71 4.29 -10.10
N CYS A 588 -14.66 4.21 -9.29
CA CYS A 588 -13.91 5.38 -8.85
C CYS A 588 -12.42 5.08 -8.66
N GLY A 589 -11.58 6.11 -8.71
CA GLY A 589 -10.13 5.98 -8.61
C GLY A 589 -9.42 7.18 -8.04
N MET A 590 -8.21 6.98 -7.52
CA MET A 590 -7.28 8.09 -7.30
C MET A 590 -6.67 8.52 -8.63
N PRO A 591 -6.51 9.83 -8.88
CA PRO A 591 -5.88 10.33 -10.09
C PRO A 591 -4.37 10.02 -10.08
N GLN A 592 -3.85 9.49 -11.19
CA GLN A 592 -2.43 9.21 -11.41
C GLN A 592 -1.97 9.51 -12.84
N LEU A 593 -0.65 9.61 -13.01
CA LEU A 593 0.06 9.71 -14.27
C LEU A 593 0.89 8.43 -14.51
N SER A 594 1.25 8.21 -15.78
CA SER A 594 2.10 7.09 -16.22
C SER A 594 1.60 5.70 -15.82
N MET A 595 0.28 5.51 -15.84
CA MET A 595 -0.40 4.23 -15.61
C MET A 595 0.21 3.09 -16.43
N HIS A 596 0.32 1.90 -15.85
CA HIS A 596 1.00 0.72 -16.40
C HIS A 596 2.52 0.88 -16.62
N SER A 597 3.16 1.93 -16.09
CA SER A 597 4.62 2.02 -16.02
C SER A 597 5.19 1.11 -14.93
N VAL A 598 6.45 0.70 -15.09
CA VAL A 598 7.24 0.14 -13.97
C VAL A 598 7.34 1.13 -12.79
N ARG A 599 7.19 2.43 -13.04
CA ARG A 599 7.20 3.48 -12.00
C ARG A 599 6.25 4.62 -12.34
N GLU A 600 5.13 4.62 -11.65
CA GLU A 600 3.96 5.49 -11.81
C GLU A 600 4.00 6.67 -10.83
N MET A 601 3.05 7.58 -10.94
CA MET A 601 3.00 8.81 -10.14
C MET A 601 1.57 9.20 -9.73
N CYS A 602 1.29 9.29 -8.43
CA CYS A 602 0.03 9.85 -7.90
C CYS A 602 0.30 10.93 -6.83
N GLY A 603 -0.76 11.56 -6.34
CA GLY A 603 -0.67 12.59 -5.31
C GLY A 603 -0.81 12.07 -3.89
N THR A 604 0.05 12.55 -2.98
CA THR A 604 0.01 12.19 -1.54
C THR A 604 -1.35 12.41 -0.89
N LYS A 605 -1.95 13.59 -1.11
CA LYS A 605 -3.26 13.96 -0.56
C LYS A 605 -4.40 13.06 -1.07
N ASP A 606 -4.27 12.48 -2.26
CA ASP A 606 -5.32 11.63 -2.85
C ASP A 606 -5.47 10.31 -2.08
N VAL A 607 -4.39 9.81 -1.49
CA VAL A 607 -4.38 8.64 -0.59
C VAL A 607 -5.23 8.90 0.66
N ASP A 608 -4.97 10.02 1.35
CA ASP A 608 -5.72 10.41 2.56
C ASP A 608 -7.17 10.82 2.24
N LEU A 609 -7.46 11.22 1.00
CA LEU A 609 -8.82 11.47 0.50
C LEU A 609 -9.56 10.15 0.24
N ALA A 610 -8.95 9.22 -0.51
CA ALA A 610 -9.52 7.91 -0.82
C ALA A 610 -9.79 7.08 0.43
N TYR A 611 -8.84 7.02 1.37
CA TYR A 611 -9.01 6.36 2.65
C TYR A 611 -10.17 6.93 3.47
N ARG A 612 -10.29 8.27 3.56
CA ARG A 612 -11.42 8.89 4.27
C ARG A 612 -12.75 8.61 3.59
N HIS A 613 -12.79 8.62 2.26
CA HIS A 613 -13.99 8.28 1.48
C HIS A 613 -14.41 6.83 1.69
N PHE A 614 -13.51 5.86 1.54
CA PHE A 614 -13.83 4.44 1.77
C PHE A 614 -14.18 4.15 3.24
N SER A 615 -13.48 4.77 4.20
CA SER A 615 -13.83 4.69 5.63
C SER A 615 -15.23 5.25 5.92
N ALA A 616 -15.61 6.34 5.26
CA ALA A 616 -16.95 6.92 5.38
C ALA A 616 -18.01 6.06 4.68
N PHE A 617 -17.71 5.49 3.50
CA PHE A 617 -18.59 4.54 2.81
C PHE A 617 -18.95 3.36 3.71
N TYR A 618 -17.95 2.71 4.32
CA TYR A 618 -18.19 1.61 5.25
C TYR A 618 -19.06 1.99 6.46
N ARG A 619 -18.96 3.22 6.97
CA ARG A 619 -19.68 3.67 8.18
C ARG A 619 -21.05 4.27 7.91
N LEU A 620 -21.24 4.95 6.77
CA LEU A 620 -22.40 5.80 6.51
C LEU A 620 -23.35 5.22 5.47
N PHE A 621 -22.87 4.38 4.54
CA PHE A 621 -23.62 4.00 3.34
C PHE A 621 -24.99 3.38 3.65
N THR A 622 -25.07 2.48 4.64
CA THR A 622 -26.35 1.86 5.07
C THR A 622 -27.43 2.93 5.33
N SER A 623 -27.10 4.00 6.06
CA SER A 623 -28.02 5.10 6.39
C SER A 623 -28.29 6.09 5.25
N VAL A 624 -27.45 6.10 4.21
CA VAL A 624 -27.60 6.94 3.01
C VAL A 624 -28.51 6.25 2.01
N ASP A 625 -28.32 4.94 1.80
CA ASP A 625 -29.10 4.13 0.86
C ASP A 625 -30.56 4.00 1.28
N GLU A 626 -30.83 3.86 2.59
CA GLU A 626 -32.19 3.84 3.15
C GLU A 626 -33.01 5.12 2.90
N LYS A 627 -32.35 6.24 2.59
CA LYS A 627 -33.00 7.54 2.31
C LYS A 627 -33.33 7.73 0.82
N LEU A 628 -32.93 6.81 -0.05
CA LEU A 628 -33.10 6.93 -1.49
C LEU A 628 -34.12 5.90 -2.03
N GLN A 629 -35.25 6.41 -2.52
CA GLN A 629 -36.23 5.62 -3.26
C GLN A 629 -35.98 5.79 -4.78
N ILE A 630 -35.87 4.69 -5.51
CA ILE A 630 -35.52 4.67 -6.95
C ILE A 630 -36.60 3.90 -7.72
N ASP A 631 -36.69 2.60 -7.45
CA ASP A 631 -37.68 1.68 -7.99
C ASP A 631 -38.74 1.45 -6.90
N SER A 632 -40.03 1.42 -7.27
CA SER A 632 -41.19 1.22 -6.37
C SER A 632 -41.82 -0.16 -6.52
#